data_AF-A0A820JQI1-F1
#
_entry.id   AF-A0A820JQI1-F1
#
_cell.length_a   1.000
_cell.length_b   1.000
_cell.length_c   1.000
_cell.angle_alpha   90.00
_cell.angle_beta   90.00
_cell.angle_gamma   90.00
#
_symmetry.space_group_name_H-M   'P 1'
#
loop_
_entity.id
_entity.type
_entity.pdbx_description
1 polymer ?
#
loop_
_entity_poly.entity_id
_entity_poly.type
_entity_poly.pdbx_seq_one_letter_code
_entity_poly.pdbx_strand_id
1 'polypeptide(L)'
;LMNRIIAKYSDVFQRATTAEEVRQAFSVKRIASLFGVEDGQAIESSFSMLRLFYQLGVRYMTLTHNCNIPWADQNNVDGVNSTLIENNGLTEFGKKIIIEMNRLGMLVDLSHVSKQTMIDVLNITQSTVIFSHSSAYSLCNHIRNVQDDVLELIVSI
;
A
#
# COMPACT_ATOMS: atom_id res chain seq x y z
N LEU A 1 -20.04 0.91 -2.14
CA LEU A 1 -20.71 0.33 -0.94
C LEU A 1 -20.41 1.15 0.31
N MET A 2 -19.13 1.38 0.65
CA MET A 2 -18.72 2.10 1.86
C MET A 2 -19.40 3.47 2.06
N ASN A 3 -19.47 4.31 1.01
CA ASN A 3 -20.18 5.59 1.10
C ASN A 3 -21.65 5.45 1.52
N ARG A 4 -22.33 4.36 1.11
CA ARG A 4 -23.72 4.09 1.52
C ARG A 4 -23.80 3.68 3.00
N ILE A 5 -22.83 2.92 3.50
CA ILE A 5 -22.75 2.52 4.91
C ILE A 5 -22.49 3.74 5.79
N ILE A 6 -21.52 4.57 5.43
CA ILE A 6 -21.19 5.80 6.17
C ILE A 6 -22.40 6.76 6.19
N ALA A 7 -23.08 6.92 5.06
CA ALA A 7 -24.27 7.77 5.01
C ALA A 7 -25.43 7.22 5.87
N LYS A 8 -25.65 5.90 5.85
CA LYS A 8 -26.73 5.24 6.61
C LYS A 8 -26.51 5.29 8.12
N TYR A 9 -25.25 5.21 8.56
CA TYR A 9 -24.84 5.15 9.97
C TYR A 9 -23.91 6.31 10.31
N SER A 10 -24.31 7.55 9.96
CA SER A 10 -23.48 8.76 10.07
C SER A 10 -23.26 9.25 11.51
N ASP A 11 -24.02 8.73 12.46
CA ASP A 11 -23.82 8.85 13.89
C ASP A 11 -22.68 7.94 14.41
N VAL A 12 -22.38 6.86 13.69
CA VAL A 12 -21.34 5.87 14.03
C VAL A 12 -20.07 6.06 13.22
N PHE A 13 -20.17 6.23 11.90
CA PHE A 13 -19.03 6.30 10.99
C PHE A 13 -18.83 7.70 10.44
N GLN A 14 -17.57 8.10 10.31
CA GLN A 14 -17.18 9.34 9.67
C GLN A 14 -16.11 9.07 8.62
N ARG A 15 -16.37 9.50 7.38
CA ARG A 15 -15.37 9.45 6.33
C ARG A 15 -14.19 10.34 6.70
N ALA A 16 -12.98 9.81 6.52
CA ALA A 16 -11.75 10.57 6.72
C ALA A 16 -10.77 10.34 5.56
N THR A 17 -10.15 11.42 5.15
CA THR A 17 -9.16 11.51 4.08
C THR A 17 -7.89 12.23 4.52
N THR A 18 -7.87 12.77 5.73
CA THR A 18 -6.71 13.40 6.37
C THR A 18 -6.56 12.90 7.81
N ALA A 19 -5.36 13.00 8.37
CA ALA A 19 -5.12 12.67 9.78
C ALA A 19 -5.94 13.55 10.74
N GLU A 20 -6.26 14.79 10.35
CA GLU A 20 -7.07 15.69 11.15
C GLU A 20 -8.54 15.24 11.20
N GLU A 21 -9.11 14.82 10.06
CA GLU A 21 -10.47 14.27 10.02
C GLU A 21 -10.57 12.97 10.84
N VAL A 22 -9.50 12.17 10.87
CA VAL A 22 -9.41 11.00 11.75
C VAL A 22 -9.48 11.43 13.22
N ARG A 23 -8.64 12.38 13.65
CA ARG A 23 -8.67 12.91 15.03
C ARG A 23 -10.02 13.53 15.39
N GLN A 24 -10.63 14.25 14.46
CA GLN A 24 -11.95 14.83 14.63
C GLN A 24 -13.01 13.74 14.86
N ALA A 25 -13.04 12.69 14.05
CA ALA A 25 -13.97 11.57 14.22
C ALA A 25 -13.84 10.95 15.60
N PHE A 26 -12.61 10.73 16.08
CA PHE A 26 -12.35 10.23 17.43
C PHE A 26 -12.87 11.18 18.52
N SER A 27 -12.65 12.49 18.36
CA SER A 27 -13.09 13.50 19.35
C SER A 27 -14.61 13.51 19.57
N VAL A 28 -15.38 13.15 18.52
CA VAL A 28 -16.84 13.03 18.57
C VAL A 28 -17.33 11.58 18.71
N LYS A 29 -16.44 10.66 19.12
CA LYS A 29 -16.72 9.23 19.36
C LYS A 29 -17.28 8.47 18.15
N ARG A 30 -16.84 8.84 16.94
CA ARG A 30 -17.15 8.13 15.68
C ARG A 30 -15.97 7.31 15.20
N ILE A 31 -16.26 6.29 14.41
CA ILE A 31 -15.27 5.45 13.74
C ILE A 31 -14.82 6.15 12.45
N ALA A 32 -13.56 6.60 12.45
CA ALA A 32 -12.93 7.13 11.24
C ALA A 32 -12.84 6.04 10.17
N SER A 33 -13.37 6.32 8.98
CA SER A 33 -13.45 5.39 7.86
C SER A 33 -12.58 5.89 6.71
N LEU A 34 -11.37 5.34 6.60
CA LEU A 34 -10.43 5.58 5.50
C LEU A 34 -10.61 4.55 4.39
N PHE A 35 -10.37 4.96 3.15
CA PHE A 35 -10.49 4.06 1.99
C PHE A 35 -9.10 3.66 1.51
N GLY A 36 -8.91 2.37 1.32
CA GLY A 36 -7.72 1.77 0.72
C GLY A 36 -8.07 0.92 -0.48
N VAL A 37 -7.08 0.67 -1.31
CA VAL A 37 -7.14 -0.32 -2.39
C VAL A 37 -6.08 -1.36 -2.11
N GLU A 38 -6.50 -2.59 -1.93
CA GLU A 38 -5.59 -3.73 -1.84
C GLU A 38 -5.51 -4.36 -3.23
N ASP A 39 -4.32 -4.40 -3.80
CA ASP A 39 -3.97 -4.80 -5.18
C ASP A 39 -3.93 -3.65 -6.21
N GLY A 40 -2.72 -3.35 -6.70
CA GLY A 40 -2.44 -2.40 -7.77
C GLY A 40 -2.97 -2.83 -9.13
N GLN A 41 -3.45 -4.06 -9.31
CA GLN A 41 -4.21 -4.45 -10.49
C GLN A 41 -5.44 -3.55 -10.71
N ALA A 42 -6.03 -3.00 -9.64
CA ALA A 42 -7.19 -2.12 -9.70
C ALA A 42 -6.98 -0.86 -10.57
N ILE A 43 -5.74 -0.41 -10.76
CA ILE A 43 -5.43 0.74 -11.62
C ILE A 43 -5.13 0.36 -13.07
N GLU A 44 -5.07 -0.93 -13.41
CA GLU A 44 -4.78 -1.45 -14.76
C GLU A 44 -3.59 -0.75 -15.46
N SER A 45 -2.50 -0.51 -14.71
CA SER A 45 -1.32 0.23 -15.18
C SER A 45 -1.64 1.63 -15.72
N SER A 46 -2.59 2.34 -15.11
CA SER A 46 -3.04 3.68 -15.52
C SER A 46 -2.88 4.73 -14.42
N PHE A 47 -2.09 5.76 -14.71
CA PHE A 47 -1.99 6.96 -13.86
C PHE A 47 -3.34 7.67 -13.69
N SER A 48 -4.20 7.64 -14.72
CA SER A 48 -5.54 8.24 -14.64
C SER A 48 -6.41 7.51 -13.63
N MET A 49 -6.35 6.17 -13.59
CA MET A 49 -7.08 5.37 -12.60
C MET A 49 -6.56 5.59 -11.18
N LEU A 50 -5.23 5.64 -11.00
CA LEU A 50 -4.63 5.98 -9.71
C LEU A 50 -5.12 7.33 -9.17
N ARG A 51 -5.10 8.36 -10.03
CA ARG A 51 -5.59 9.72 -9.70
C ARG A 51 -7.09 9.72 -9.41
N LEU A 52 -7.87 8.95 -10.16
CA LEU A 52 -9.31 8.81 -9.94
C LEU A 52 -9.60 8.19 -8.57
N PHE A 53 -8.90 7.12 -8.17
CA PHE A 53 -9.06 6.56 -6.83
C PHE A 53 -8.72 7.57 -5.74
N TYR A 54 -7.65 8.35 -5.91
CA TYR A 54 -7.30 9.41 -4.97
C TYR A 54 -8.40 10.48 -4.87
N GLN A 55 -8.98 10.90 -6.00
CA GLN A 55 -10.12 11.83 -6.05
C GLN A 55 -11.38 11.24 -5.39
N LEU A 56 -11.60 9.94 -5.53
CA LEU A 56 -12.65 9.19 -4.83
C LEU A 56 -12.33 8.96 -3.34
N GLY A 57 -11.23 9.54 -2.84
CA GLY A 57 -10.81 9.60 -1.44
C GLY A 57 -10.09 8.37 -0.92
N VAL A 58 -9.55 7.52 -1.80
CA VAL A 58 -8.57 6.50 -1.42
C VAL A 58 -7.29 7.20 -0.95
N ARG A 59 -6.67 6.69 0.13
CA ARG A 59 -5.46 7.29 0.73
C ARG A 59 -4.28 6.36 0.86
N TYR A 60 -4.45 5.07 0.61
CA TYR A 60 -3.34 4.13 0.46
C TYR A 60 -3.67 3.09 -0.61
N MET A 61 -2.63 2.52 -1.21
CA MET A 61 -2.75 1.37 -2.09
C MET A 61 -1.65 0.35 -1.81
N THR A 62 -2.05 -0.91 -1.66
CA THR A 62 -1.14 -2.06 -1.62
C THR A 62 -0.74 -2.40 -3.04
N LEU A 63 0.57 -2.47 -3.32
CA LEU A 63 1.05 -2.55 -4.71
C LEU A 63 0.65 -3.85 -5.40
N THR A 64 0.76 -4.97 -4.71
CA THR A 64 0.40 -6.30 -5.22
C THR A 64 -0.48 -7.02 -4.19
N HIS A 65 -1.01 -8.18 -4.56
CA HIS A 65 -1.67 -9.08 -3.62
C HIS A 65 -1.14 -10.52 -3.77
N ASN A 66 -1.85 -11.39 -4.49
CA ASN A 66 -1.47 -12.80 -4.67
C ASN A 66 -0.80 -13.08 -6.02
N CYS A 67 -0.81 -12.12 -6.94
CA CYS A 67 -0.22 -12.23 -8.27
C CYS A 67 0.79 -11.11 -8.49
N ASN A 68 1.76 -11.35 -9.38
CA ASN A 68 2.53 -10.25 -9.95
C ASN A 68 1.60 -9.40 -10.82
N ILE A 69 1.98 -8.15 -10.97
CA ILE A 69 1.38 -7.24 -11.94
C ILE A 69 2.49 -6.74 -12.86
N PRO A 70 2.18 -6.13 -14.02
CA PRO A 70 3.18 -5.75 -15.03
C PRO A 70 4.29 -4.78 -14.58
N TRP A 71 4.26 -4.34 -13.32
CA TRP A 71 5.17 -3.35 -12.77
C TRP A 71 5.65 -3.64 -11.35
N ALA A 72 5.22 -4.74 -10.72
CA ALA A 72 5.66 -5.14 -9.38
C ALA A 72 5.52 -6.65 -9.13
N ASP A 73 6.50 -7.23 -8.45
CA ASP A 73 6.48 -8.63 -8.00
C ASP A 73 5.90 -8.78 -6.58
N GLN A 74 5.15 -9.86 -6.36
CA GLN A 74 4.58 -10.21 -5.04
C GLN A 74 5.44 -11.19 -4.24
N ASN A 75 5.17 -11.34 -2.94
CA ASN A 75 5.97 -12.10 -1.97
C ASN A 75 6.28 -13.58 -2.29
N ASN A 76 5.42 -14.31 -3.02
CA ASN A 76 5.69 -15.69 -3.43
C ASN A 76 6.89 -15.81 -4.37
N VAL A 77 7.39 -14.71 -4.95
CA VAL A 77 8.68 -14.74 -5.67
C VAL A 77 9.86 -15.02 -4.74
N ASP A 78 9.76 -14.72 -3.44
CA ASP A 78 10.81 -14.96 -2.45
C ASP A 78 10.81 -16.40 -1.91
N GLY A 79 9.89 -17.24 -2.39
CA GLY A 79 9.83 -18.67 -2.07
C GLY A 79 10.97 -19.48 -2.71
N VAL A 80 11.23 -20.67 -2.16
CA VAL A 80 12.27 -21.57 -2.67
C VAL A 80 11.96 -22.01 -4.11
N ASN A 81 12.94 -21.89 -5.02
CA ASN A 81 12.85 -22.25 -6.44
C ASN A 81 11.75 -21.51 -7.22
N SER A 82 11.49 -20.25 -6.87
CA SER A 82 10.41 -19.49 -7.51
C SER A 82 10.75 -19.13 -8.96
N THR A 83 10.00 -19.69 -9.92
CA THR A 83 9.99 -19.28 -11.32
C THR A 83 9.02 -18.11 -11.57
N LEU A 84 8.52 -17.49 -10.49
CA LEU A 84 7.51 -16.43 -10.54
C LEU A 84 8.12 -15.03 -10.66
N ILE A 85 9.44 -14.87 -10.69
CA ILE A 85 10.06 -13.54 -10.85
C ILE A 85 9.76 -13.03 -12.26
N GLU A 86 9.05 -11.91 -12.37
CA GLU A 86 8.71 -11.28 -13.66
C GLU A 86 9.38 -9.91 -13.83
N ASN A 87 9.44 -9.12 -12.75
CA ASN A 87 9.86 -7.73 -12.80
C ASN A 87 11.22 -7.48 -12.15
N ASN A 88 11.72 -8.43 -11.35
CA ASN A 88 12.87 -8.25 -10.44
C ASN A 88 12.64 -7.10 -9.45
N GLY A 89 11.46 -7.05 -8.83
CA GLY A 89 11.08 -5.97 -7.91
C GLY A 89 10.11 -4.98 -8.56
N LEU A 90 10.56 -3.75 -8.85
CA LEU A 90 9.81 -2.74 -9.61
C LEU A 90 10.39 -2.53 -11.01
N THR A 91 9.50 -2.44 -12.01
CA THR A 91 9.89 -1.94 -13.34
C THR A 91 10.05 -0.42 -13.33
N GLU A 92 10.64 0.15 -14.39
CA GLU A 92 10.71 1.61 -14.58
C GLU A 92 9.33 2.28 -14.61
N PHE A 93 8.30 1.58 -15.07
CA PHE A 93 6.93 2.05 -14.96
C PHE A 93 6.44 2.04 -13.51
N GLY A 94 6.70 0.95 -12.77
CA GLY A 94 6.38 0.84 -11.35
C GLY A 94 7.01 1.95 -10.51
N LYS A 95 8.28 2.29 -10.77
CA LYS A 95 8.95 3.42 -10.11
C LYS A 95 8.22 4.74 -10.33
N LYS A 96 7.71 5.00 -11.54
CA LYS A 96 6.89 6.19 -11.83
C LYS A 96 5.56 6.18 -11.10
N ILE A 97 4.95 5.01 -10.89
CA ILE A 97 3.73 4.87 -10.07
C ILE A 97 4.01 5.27 -8.62
N ILE A 98 5.13 4.83 -8.03
CA ILE A 98 5.54 5.23 -6.67
C ILE A 98 5.70 6.75 -6.56
N ILE A 99 6.40 7.36 -7.52
CA ILE A 99 6.60 8.81 -7.54
C ILE A 99 5.24 9.55 -7.64
N GLU A 100 4.31 9.06 -8.46
CA GLU A 100 2.98 9.65 -8.55
C GLU A 100 2.18 9.47 -7.24
N MET A 101 2.28 8.33 -6.57
CA MET A 101 1.67 8.12 -5.26
C MET A 101 2.20 9.11 -4.23
N ASN A 102 3.53 9.31 -4.16
CA ASN A 102 4.13 10.34 -3.31
C ASN A 102 3.63 11.74 -3.67
N ARG A 103 3.58 12.09 -4.96
CA ARG A 103 3.09 13.39 -5.45
C ARG A 103 1.62 13.65 -5.07
N LEU A 104 0.79 12.62 -5.09
CA LEU A 104 -0.62 12.70 -4.70
C LEU A 104 -0.79 12.81 -3.17
N GLY A 105 0.18 12.34 -2.39
CA GLY A 105 0.00 12.10 -0.95
C GLY A 105 -0.77 10.81 -0.66
N MET A 106 -0.67 9.82 -1.56
CA MET A 106 -1.18 8.47 -1.36
C MET A 106 -0.10 7.62 -0.70
N LEU A 107 -0.42 6.97 0.42
CA LEU A 107 0.50 6.08 1.12
C LEU A 107 0.76 4.84 0.26
N VAL A 108 2.03 4.46 0.16
CA VAL A 108 2.47 3.22 -0.47
C VAL A 108 2.44 2.12 0.59
N ASP A 109 1.63 1.08 0.37
CA ASP A 109 1.57 -0.10 1.24
C ASP A 109 2.36 -1.27 0.63
N LEU A 110 3.35 -1.74 1.39
CA LEU A 110 4.31 -2.77 1.03
C LEU A 110 3.92 -4.17 1.53
N SER A 111 2.75 -4.31 2.14
CA SER A 111 2.19 -5.64 2.39
C SER A 111 2.04 -6.40 1.06
N HIS A 112 2.19 -7.73 1.08
CA HIS A 112 2.15 -8.61 -0.10
C HIS A 112 3.27 -8.50 -1.14
N VAL A 113 4.11 -7.46 -1.14
CA VAL A 113 5.14 -7.31 -2.18
C VAL A 113 6.35 -8.21 -1.92
N SER A 114 7.16 -8.44 -2.95
CA SER A 114 8.45 -9.14 -2.80
C SER A 114 9.46 -8.30 -2.02
N LYS A 115 10.46 -8.93 -1.40
CA LYS A 115 11.56 -8.23 -0.74
C LYS A 115 12.27 -7.24 -1.67
N GLN A 116 12.52 -7.63 -2.93
CA GLN A 116 13.15 -6.74 -3.90
C GLN A 116 12.26 -5.52 -4.21
N THR A 117 10.93 -5.71 -4.33
CA THR A 117 9.99 -4.60 -4.48
C THR A 117 10.01 -3.67 -3.25
N MET A 118 10.10 -4.22 -2.02
CA MET A 118 10.23 -3.39 -0.81
C MET A 118 11.46 -2.49 -0.88
N ILE A 119 12.62 -3.06 -1.22
CA ILE A 119 13.90 -2.35 -1.34
C ILE A 119 13.82 -1.28 -2.43
N ASP A 120 13.29 -1.62 -3.60
CA ASP A 120 13.16 -0.68 -4.72
C ASP A 120 12.28 0.51 -4.36
N VAL A 121 11.15 0.30 -3.66
CA VAL A 121 10.30 1.38 -3.19
C VAL A 121 11.04 2.24 -2.17
N LEU A 122 11.67 1.64 -1.16
CA LEU A 122 12.37 2.36 -0.10
C LEU A 122 13.53 3.22 -0.64
N ASN A 123 14.18 2.79 -1.72
CA ASN A 123 15.24 3.55 -2.38
C ASN A 123 14.75 4.80 -3.14
N ILE A 124 13.49 4.87 -3.53
CA ILE A 124 12.96 5.95 -4.39
C ILE A 124 11.85 6.77 -3.75
N THR A 125 11.20 6.26 -2.71
CA THR A 125 10.07 6.92 -2.07
C THR A 125 10.51 8.22 -1.42
N GLN A 126 9.71 9.27 -1.61
CA GLN A 126 9.90 10.59 -1.00
C GLN A 126 8.99 10.81 0.21
N SER A 127 8.14 9.82 0.52
CA SER A 127 7.17 9.85 1.60
C SER A 127 7.22 8.55 2.39
N THR A 128 6.72 8.58 3.63
CA THR A 128 6.59 7.40 4.48
C THR A 128 5.74 6.32 3.81
N VAL A 129 6.26 5.09 3.85
CA VAL A 129 5.55 3.87 3.43
C VAL A 129 4.88 3.21 4.63
N ILE A 130 3.95 2.29 4.38
CA ILE A 130 3.35 1.47 5.43
C ILE A 130 3.45 -0.01 5.10
N PHE A 131 3.39 -0.84 6.13
CA PHE A 131 3.03 -2.25 6.03
C PHE A 131 1.71 -2.42 6.75
N SER A 132 0.60 -2.28 6.02
CA SER A 132 -0.74 -2.28 6.63
C SER A 132 -1.07 -3.57 7.37
N HIS A 133 -0.53 -4.71 6.92
CA HIS A 133 -0.72 -6.03 7.54
C HIS A 133 0.44 -6.99 7.20
N SER A 134 1.57 -6.79 7.88
CA SER A 134 2.71 -7.72 7.87
C SER A 134 3.29 -7.85 9.28
N SER A 135 4.01 -8.94 9.55
CA SER A 135 4.76 -9.14 10.82
C SER A 135 6.26 -9.11 10.57
N ALA A 136 7.07 -9.23 11.62
CA ALA A 136 8.52 -9.39 11.51
C ALA A 136 8.89 -10.84 11.16
N TYR A 137 9.76 -11.01 10.17
CA TYR A 137 10.19 -12.32 9.68
C TYR A 137 10.97 -13.12 10.73
N SER A 138 11.77 -12.43 11.56
CA SER A 138 12.52 -13.03 12.67
C SER A 138 11.62 -13.68 13.73
N LEU A 139 10.37 -13.22 13.88
CA LEU A 139 9.39 -13.82 14.80
C LEU A 139 8.63 -14.99 14.18
N CYS A 140 8.36 -14.93 12.87
CA CYS A 140 7.71 -15.98 12.12
C CYS A 140 8.26 -16.00 10.69
N ASN A 141 9.04 -17.03 10.37
CA ASN A 141 9.69 -17.18 9.08
C ASN A 141 8.64 -17.55 8.01
N HIS A 142 7.97 -16.54 7.49
CA HIS A 142 7.01 -16.63 6.40
C HIS A 142 7.32 -15.53 5.39
N ILE A 143 7.24 -15.84 4.10
CA ILE A 143 7.48 -14.91 2.99
C ILE A 143 6.59 -13.64 3.00
N ARG A 144 5.53 -13.62 3.81
CA ARG A 144 4.62 -12.47 3.97
C ARG A 144 5.10 -11.48 5.02
N ASN A 145 6.11 -11.86 5.80
CA ASN A 145 6.67 -11.07 6.88
C ASN A 145 7.91 -10.33 6.39
N VAL A 146 8.13 -9.15 6.98
CA VAL A 146 9.18 -8.22 6.59
C VAL A 146 10.51 -8.67 7.18
N GLN A 147 11.53 -8.81 6.33
CA GLN A 147 12.87 -9.16 6.78
C GLN A 147 13.50 -8.02 7.57
N ASP A 148 14.32 -8.35 8.56
CA ASP A 148 14.90 -7.37 9.49
C ASP A 148 15.73 -6.31 8.76
N ASP A 149 16.43 -6.68 7.69
CA ASP A 149 17.20 -5.74 6.87
C ASP A 149 16.30 -4.73 6.11
N VAL A 150 15.08 -5.12 5.74
CA VAL A 150 14.08 -4.19 5.21
C VAL A 150 13.52 -3.30 6.33
N LEU A 151 13.29 -3.85 7.52
CA LEU A 151 12.82 -3.05 8.67
C LEU A 151 13.84 -1.96 9.05
N GLU A 152 15.14 -2.26 8.99
CA GLU A 152 16.21 -1.30 9.23
C GLU A 152 16.21 -0.14 8.22
N LEU A 153 15.92 -0.42 6.95
CA LEU A 153 15.80 0.61 5.91
C LEU A 153 14.68 1.61 6.21
N ILE A 154 13.56 1.17 6.80
CA ILE A 154 12.43 2.04 7.14
C ILE A 154 12.82 3.10 8.19
N VAL A 155 13.71 2.77 9.12
CA VAL A 155 14.15 3.71 10.17
C VAL A 155 15.05 4.81 9.61
N SER A 156 15.63 4.58 8.42
CA SER A 156 16.61 5.47 7.78
C SER A 156 16.05 6.47 6.78
N ILE A 157 14.74 6.41 6.50
CA ILE A 157 14.01 7.34 5.61
C ILE A 157 13.26 8.43 6.38
#